data_AF-A0A193G3Q9-F1
#
_entry.id   AF-A0A193G3Q9-F1
#
_cell.length_a   1.000
_cell.length_b   1.000
_cell.length_c   1.000
_cell.angle_alpha   90.00
_cell.angle_beta   90.00
_cell.angle_gamma   90.00
#
_symmetry.space_group_name_H-M   'P 1'
#
loop_
_entity.id
_entity.type
_entity.pdbx_description
1 polymer ?
#
loop_
_entity_poly.entity_id
_entity_poly.type
_entity_poly.pdbx_seq_one_letter_code
_entity_poly.pdbx_strand_id
1 'polypeptide(L)'
;MPPEFVDLAELAKQDKPRHIRIDMRYAGSNNFIGRPIAGYHANKCLLARRAAQAVLQVVDRLAPFGLTLCILDAYRPQRAVNDFIAWTRQPGEERMKAAFYPNVDKRHLIRDGYLAEKSSHSRGSAVDVTIVPIDGKPGETLDFGTPYDYFGQESHPSYQALTPQQKANRLLLRTLMTQAGFRAIETEWWHFQLAEEPFPDTYFDFPVA
;
A
#
# COMPACT_ATOMS: atom_id res chain seq x y z
N MET A 1 12.95 9.21 -13.19
CA MET A 1 12.11 9.59 -12.04
C MET A 1 12.05 11.12 -12.00
N PRO A 2 10.86 11.73 -11.86
CA PRO A 2 10.71 13.19 -11.72
C PRO A 2 11.44 13.71 -10.46
N PRO A 3 11.98 14.93 -10.48
CA PRO A 3 12.81 15.48 -9.38
C PRO A 3 12.04 15.66 -8.06
N GLU A 4 10.72 15.72 -8.11
CA GLU A 4 9.83 15.85 -6.94
C GLU A 4 9.62 14.52 -6.22
N PHE A 5 10.00 13.40 -6.83
CA PHE A 5 9.96 12.09 -6.21
C PHE A 5 11.24 11.79 -5.44
N VAL A 6 11.10 11.00 -4.39
CA VAL A 6 12.18 10.54 -3.53
C VAL A 6 12.04 9.05 -3.27
N ASP A 7 13.16 8.39 -3.00
CA ASP A 7 13.15 7.09 -2.34
C ASP A 7 12.97 7.31 -0.83
N LEU A 8 11.88 6.78 -0.27
CA LEU A 8 11.55 6.92 1.14
C LEU A 8 12.60 6.29 2.06
N ALA A 9 13.23 5.19 1.64
CA ALA A 9 14.27 4.54 2.45
C ALA A 9 15.51 5.44 2.58
N GLU A 10 15.85 6.17 1.52
CA GLU A 10 16.96 7.13 1.55
C GLU A 10 16.59 8.39 2.33
N LEU A 11 15.36 8.89 2.15
CA LEU A 11 14.88 10.04 2.94
C LEU A 11 14.84 9.72 4.44
N ALA A 12 14.45 8.51 4.83
CA ALA A 12 14.36 8.08 6.23
C ALA A 12 15.71 8.07 6.96
N LYS A 13 16.84 8.04 6.23
CA LYS A 13 18.20 8.10 6.79
C LYS A 13 18.69 9.53 7.04
N GLN A 14 18.02 10.53 6.46
CA GLN A 14 18.44 11.94 6.52
C GLN A 14 17.94 12.60 7.82
N ASP A 15 18.72 13.59 8.30
CA ASP A 15 18.49 14.45 9.47
C ASP A 15 18.27 13.72 10.81
N LYS A 16 17.18 12.97 10.91
CA LYS A 16 16.78 12.12 12.03
C LYS A 16 16.54 10.72 11.47
N PRO A 17 17.52 9.79 11.60
CA PRO A 17 17.37 8.42 11.13
C PRO A 17 16.13 7.75 11.74
N ARG A 18 15.32 7.16 10.88
CA ARG A 18 14.07 6.47 11.24
C ARG A 18 14.12 5.03 10.77
N HIS A 19 13.68 4.12 11.63
CA HIS A 19 13.44 2.74 11.23
C HIS A 19 12.15 2.70 10.42
N ILE A 20 12.21 2.25 9.17
CA ILE A 20 11.06 2.02 8.31
C ILE A 20 11.30 0.75 7.50
N ARG A 21 10.24 -0.03 7.27
CA ARG A 21 10.34 -1.28 6.50
C ARG A 21 9.76 -1.08 5.11
N ILE A 22 10.50 -1.54 4.09
CA ILE A 22 10.09 -1.47 2.69
C ILE A 22 9.96 -2.90 2.15
N ASP A 23 8.74 -3.27 1.79
CA ASP A 23 8.37 -4.59 1.27
C ASP A 23 7.43 -4.41 0.07
N MET A 24 7.96 -3.84 -1.03
CA MET A 24 7.21 -3.53 -2.24
C MET A 24 6.68 -4.82 -2.89
N ARG A 25 5.42 -5.17 -2.59
CA ARG A 25 4.83 -6.48 -2.93
C ARG A 25 4.77 -6.77 -4.41
N TYR A 26 4.66 -5.72 -5.21
CA TYR A 26 4.61 -5.82 -6.67
C TYR A 26 5.97 -5.98 -7.34
N ALA A 27 7.08 -5.77 -6.62
CA ALA A 27 8.42 -6.14 -7.08
C ALA A 27 8.70 -7.65 -6.92
N GLY A 28 7.94 -8.35 -6.08
CA GLY A 28 8.05 -9.79 -5.84
C GLY A 28 6.83 -10.57 -6.35
N SER A 29 6.70 -11.82 -5.89
CA SER A 29 5.56 -12.70 -6.21
C SER A 29 4.50 -12.77 -5.11
N ASN A 30 4.72 -12.14 -3.95
CA ASN A 30 3.79 -12.17 -2.82
C ASN A 30 2.71 -11.09 -2.94
N ASN A 31 1.90 -11.20 -4.00
CA ASN A 31 0.79 -10.32 -4.35
C ASN A 31 -0.34 -11.15 -4.99
N PHE A 32 -1.50 -10.52 -5.26
CA PHE A 32 -2.68 -11.21 -5.78
C PHE A 32 -2.53 -11.82 -7.20
N ILE A 33 -1.46 -11.50 -7.93
CA ILE A 33 -1.16 -12.11 -9.25
C ILE A 33 -0.19 -13.28 -9.12
N GLY A 34 0.74 -13.23 -8.17
CA GLY A 34 1.69 -14.32 -7.92
C GLY A 34 2.99 -14.23 -8.73
N ARG A 35 3.32 -13.05 -9.25
CA ARG A 35 4.57 -12.73 -9.95
C ARG A 35 4.90 -11.24 -9.82
N PRO A 36 6.14 -10.81 -10.13
CA PRO A 36 6.44 -9.39 -10.28
C PRO A 36 5.53 -8.72 -11.31
N ILE A 37 5.17 -7.48 -11.03
CA ILE A 37 4.24 -6.68 -11.82
C ILE A 37 5.00 -5.78 -12.79
N ALA A 38 4.45 -5.59 -13.99
CA ALA A 38 5.09 -4.74 -14.99
C ALA A 38 5.44 -3.35 -14.42
N GLY A 39 6.68 -2.92 -14.60
CA GLY A 39 7.17 -1.62 -14.12
C GLY A 39 7.78 -1.61 -12.72
N TYR A 40 7.63 -2.68 -11.93
CA TYR A 40 8.35 -2.85 -10.67
C TYR A 40 9.65 -3.63 -10.92
N HIS A 41 10.78 -2.91 -11.01
CA HIS A 41 12.09 -3.51 -11.26
C HIS A 41 12.98 -3.56 -10.01
N ALA A 42 12.55 -2.94 -8.91
CA ALA A 42 13.29 -2.89 -7.65
C ALA A 42 12.37 -2.82 -6.43
N ASN A 43 12.86 -3.28 -5.28
CA ASN A 43 12.21 -3.07 -3.97
C ASN A 43 12.46 -1.65 -3.46
N LYS A 44 11.89 -0.65 -4.15
CA LYS A 44 12.04 0.77 -3.82
C LYS A 44 10.70 1.45 -3.62
N CYS A 45 10.62 2.22 -2.53
CA CYS A 45 9.44 3.02 -2.20
C CYS A 45 9.63 4.43 -2.75
N LEU A 46 9.11 4.66 -3.96
CA LEU A 46 9.14 5.98 -4.58
C LEU A 46 7.86 6.75 -4.22
N LEU A 47 8.01 8.00 -3.79
CA LEU A 47 6.89 8.87 -3.43
C LEU A 47 7.20 10.31 -3.82
N ALA A 48 6.16 11.11 -4.09
CA ALA A 48 6.28 12.56 -4.06
C ALA A 48 6.81 12.98 -2.67
N ARG A 49 7.79 13.89 -2.65
CA ARG A 49 8.50 14.28 -1.41
C ARG A 49 7.57 14.65 -0.27
N ARG A 50 6.47 15.36 -0.56
CA ARG A 50 5.46 15.75 0.44
C ARG A 50 4.79 14.55 1.10
N ALA A 51 4.42 13.53 0.32
CA ALA A 51 3.85 12.29 0.84
C ALA A 51 4.89 11.51 1.66
N ALA A 52 6.14 11.42 1.17
CA ALA A 52 7.22 10.76 1.90
C ALA A 52 7.46 11.40 3.29
N GLN A 53 7.50 12.73 3.37
CA GLN A 53 7.62 13.45 4.63
C GLN A 53 6.45 13.19 5.57
N ALA A 54 5.22 13.14 5.06
CA ALA A 54 4.04 12.82 5.85
C ALA A 54 4.09 11.38 6.41
N VAL A 55 4.56 10.40 5.63
CA VAL A 55 4.78 9.03 6.11
C VAL A 55 5.79 9.02 7.28
N LEU A 56 6.89 9.77 7.17
CA LEU A 56 7.89 9.82 8.25
C LEU A 56 7.35 10.44 9.55
N GLN A 57 6.35 11.33 9.49
CA GLN A 57 5.66 11.82 10.69
C GLN A 57 4.88 10.73 11.41
N VAL A 58 4.30 9.76 10.67
CA VAL A 58 3.62 8.61 11.27
C VAL A 58 4.64 7.67 11.92
N VAL A 59 5.76 7.40 11.24
CA VAL A 59 6.87 6.61 11.80
C VAL A 59 7.38 7.24 13.10
N ASP A 60 7.56 8.56 13.15
CA ASP A 60 7.98 9.27 14.36
C ASP A 60 7.02 9.09 15.54
N ARG A 61 5.70 8.97 15.28
CA ARG A 61 4.67 8.77 16.32
C ARG A 61 4.58 7.32 16.81
N LEU A 62 4.96 6.36 15.96
CA LEU A 62 4.96 4.93 16.31
C LEU A 62 6.22 4.53 17.10
N ALA A 63 7.35 5.21 16.86
CA ALA A 63 8.65 4.83 17.42
C ALA A 63 8.68 4.69 18.96
N PRO A 64 8.03 5.56 19.77
CA PRO A 64 8.02 5.41 21.23
C PRO A 64 7.34 4.12 21.72
N PHE A 65 6.54 3.47 20.89
CA PHE A 65 5.84 2.22 21.19
C PHE A 65 6.58 0.98 20.66
N GLY A 66 7.81 1.14 20.14
CA GLY A 66 8.56 0.05 19.51
C GLY A 66 7.96 -0.40 18.16
N LEU A 67 7.16 0.46 17.52
CA LEU A 67 6.47 0.19 16.27
C LEU A 67 6.99 1.08 15.14
N THR A 68 6.82 0.61 13.90
CA THR A 68 7.06 1.39 12.68
C THR A 68 6.08 0.99 11.58
N LEU A 69 6.12 1.70 10.45
CA LEU A 69 5.41 1.34 9.24
C LEU A 69 6.22 0.35 8.39
N CYS A 70 5.50 -0.59 7.78
CA CYS A 70 5.95 -1.33 6.62
C CYS A 70 5.17 -0.85 5.40
N ILE A 71 5.88 -0.37 4.37
CA ILE A 71 5.28 0.09 3.12
C ILE A 71 5.23 -1.08 2.16
N LEU A 72 4.03 -1.36 1.65
CA LEU A 72 3.70 -2.52 0.82
C LEU A 72 3.54 -2.14 -0.65
N ASP A 73 3.04 -0.92 -0.90
CA ASP A 73 3.11 -0.24 -2.20
C ASP A 73 3.11 1.29 -2.01
N ALA A 74 3.60 1.99 -3.03
CA ALA A 74 3.76 3.44 -3.04
C ALA A 74 3.47 3.97 -4.45
N TYR A 75 4.36 4.72 -5.08
CA TYR A 75 4.19 5.03 -6.50
C TYR A 75 4.07 3.75 -7.35
N ARG A 76 2.96 3.66 -8.09
CA ARG A 76 2.63 2.56 -9.00
C ARG A 76 2.62 3.07 -10.45
N PRO A 77 3.54 2.63 -11.31
CA PRO A 77 3.53 3.03 -12.72
C PRO A 77 2.20 2.66 -13.41
N GLN A 78 1.69 3.49 -14.32
CA GLN A 78 0.46 3.16 -15.06
C GLN A 78 0.54 1.80 -15.79
N ARG A 79 1.71 1.36 -16.26
CA ARG A 79 1.91 0.02 -16.83
C ARG A 79 1.63 -1.12 -15.85
N ALA A 80 1.83 -0.91 -14.54
CA ALA A 80 1.47 -1.89 -13.53
C ALA A 80 -0.05 -2.01 -13.40
N VAL A 81 -0.74 -0.87 -13.43
CA VAL A 81 -2.21 -0.83 -13.48
C VAL A 81 -2.72 -1.56 -14.72
N ASN A 82 -2.13 -1.27 -15.89
CA ASN A 82 -2.51 -1.94 -17.13
C ASN A 82 -2.27 -3.47 -17.07
N ASP A 83 -1.20 -3.92 -16.40
CA ASP A 83 -0.92 -5.32 -16.15
C ASP A 83 -2.00 -5.97 -15.26
N PHE A 84 -2.44 -5.29 -14.19
CA PHE A 84 -3.56 -5.74 -13.37
C PHE A 84 -4.82 -5.94 -14.21
N ILE A 85 -5.19 -4.94 -15.02
CA ILE A 85 -6.38 -4.99 -15.87
C ILE A 85 -6.25 -6.12 -16.90
N ALA A 86 -5.10 -6.27 -17.55
CA ALA A 86 -4.87 -7.37 -18.50
C ALA A 86 -5.00 -8.74 -17.81
N TRP A 87 -4.43 -8.90 -16.62
CA TRP A 87 -4.51 -10.13 -15.83
C TRP A 87 -5.95 -10.51 -15.43
N THR A 88 -6.82 -9.52 -15.13
CA THR A 88 -8.24 -9.82 -14.80
C THR A 88 -8.96 -10.53 -15.94
N ARG A 89 -8.51 -10.32 -17.19
CA ARG A 89 -9.11 -10.88 -18.41
C ARG A 89 -8.46 -12.21 -18.85
N GLN A 90 -7.36 -12.62 -18.22
CA GLN A 90 -6.66 -13.87 -18.57
C GLN A 90 -7.31 -15.07 -17.88
N PRO A 91 -7.79 -16.09 -18.62
CA PRO A 91 -8.32 -17.31 -18.00
C PRO A 91 -7.20 -18.12 -17.32
N GLY A 92 -7.54 -18.87 -16.27
CA GLY A 92 -6.60 -19.80 -15.60
C GLY A 92 -5.55 -19.17 -14.67
N GLU A 93 -5.32 -17.86 -14.74
CA GLU A 93 -4.39 -17.14 -13.86
C GLU A 93 -5.05 -16.76 -12.51
N GLU A 94 -5.40 -17.76 -11.70
CA GLU A 94 -6.05 -17.60 -10.38
C GLU A 94 -5.27 -18.30 -9.24
N ARG A 95 -3.96 -18.52 -9.44
CA ARG A 95 -3.11 -19.27 -8.49
C ARG A 95 -3.14 -18.70 -7.06
N MET A 96 -3.37 -17.40 -6.91
CA MET A 96 -3.38 -16.68 -5.64
C MET A 96 -4.79 -16.48 -5.06
N LYS A 97 -5.84 -17.00 -5.72
CA LYS A 97 -7.25 -16.77 -5.37
C LYS A 97 -7.57 -17.09 -3.93
N ALA A 98 -7.15 -18.26 -3.45
CA ALA A 98 -7.42 -18.70 -2.09
C ALA A 98 -6.89 -17.73 -1.02
N ALA A 99 -5.80 -17.02 -1.32
CA ALA A 99 -5.16 -16.10 -0.37
C ALA A 99 -5.70 -14.67 -0.46
N PHE A 100 -6.01 -14.18 -1.67
CA PHE A 100 -6.30 -12.75 -1.88
C PHE A 100 -7.74 -12.44 -2.29
N TYR A 101 -8.47 -13.37 -2.90
CA TYR A 101 -9.84 -13.12 -3.37
C TYR A 101 -10.67 -14.42 -3.38
N PRO A 102 -10.75 -15.14 -2.25
CA PRO A 102 -11.35 -16.48 -2.22
C PRO A 102 -12.83 -16.48 -2.61
N ASN A 103 -13.52 -15.38 -2.30
CA ASN A 103 -14.97 -15.24 -2.47
C ASN A 103 -15.36 -14.31 -3.63
N VAL A 104 -14.39 -13.82 -4.41
CA VAL A 104 -14.61 -12.88 -5.50
C VAL A 104 -14.17 -13.48 -6.83
N ASP A 105 -15.01 -13.37 -7.85
CA ASP A 105 -14.62 -13.72 -9.21
C ASP A 105 -13.63 -12.68 -9.72
N LYS A 106 -12.47 -13.12 -10.20
CA LYS A 106 -11.42 -12.23 -10.71
C LYS A 106 -11.94 -11.21 -11.73
N ARG A 107 -12.91 -11.58 -12.55
CA ARG A 107 -13.51 -10.70 -13.58
C ARG A 107 -14.32 -9.56 -12.98
N HIS A 108 -14.73 -9.69 -11.72
CA HIS A 108 -15.51 -8.68 -11.01
C HIS A 108 -14.64 -7.68 -10.24
N LEU A 109 -13.33 -7.89 -10.10
CA LEU A 109 -12.47 -7.03 -9.27
C LEU A 109 -12.50 -5.55 -9.67
N ILE A 110 -12.69 -5.24 -10.96
CA ILE A 110 -12.87 -3.86 -11.42
C ILE A 110 -14.27 -3.34 -11.06
N ARG A 111 -15.31 -4.14 -11.35
CA ARG A 111 -16.71 -3.78 -11.10
C ARG A 111 -16.97 -3.54 -9.61
N ASP A 112 -16.37 -4.37 -8.77
CA ASP A 112 -16.55 -4.36 -7.32
C ASP A 112 -15.63 -3.31 -6.64
N GLY A 113 -14.82 -2.59 -7.42
CA GLY A 113 -14.05 -1.44 -6.95
C GLY A 113 -12.70 -1.76 -6.30
N TYR A 114 -12.23 -3.01 -6.37
CA TYR A 114 -10.92 -3.42 -5.86
C TYR A 114 -9.77 -3.05 -6.80
N LEU A 115 -10.05 -2.91 -8.10
CA LEU A 115 -9.09 -2.45 -9.11
C LEU A 115 -9.68 -1.27 -9.89
N ALA A 116 -8.83 -0.30 -10.21
CA ALA A 116 -9.18 0.87 -11.00
C ALA A 116 -8.26 0.98 -12.22
N GLU A 117 -8.80 1.38 -13.37
CA GLU A 117 -8.00 1.65 -14.58
C GLU A 117 -7.08 2.86 -14.43
N LYS A 118 -7.40 3.75 -13.49
CA LYS A 118 -6.59 4.88 -13.05
C LYS A 118 -6.43 4.83 -11.54
N SER A 119 -5.21 4.55 -11.08
CA SER A 119 -4.92 4.42 -9.65
C SER A 119 -4.37 5.72 -9.05
N SER A 120 -4.79 6.04 -7.83
CA SER A 120 -4.20 7.13 -7.03
C SER A 120 -2.70 6.94 -6.81
N HIS A 121 -2.21 5.69 -6.75
CA HIS A 121 -0.79 5.37 -6.65
C HIS A 121 0.03 5.89 -7.83
N SER A 122 -0.56 5.93 -9.03
CA SER A 122 0.13 6.46 -10.22
C SER A 122 0.34 7.97 -10.17
N ARG A 123 -0.23 8.67 -9.18
CA ARG A 123 0.02 10.09 -8.91
C ARG A 123 1.12 10.32 -7.86
N GLY A 124 1.68 9.24 -7.30
CA GLY A 124 2.85 9.28 -6.43
C GLY A 124 2.60 9.73 -4.99
N SER A 125 1.34 9.87 -4.58
CA SER A 125 0.97 10.35 -3.23
C SER A 125 0.05 9.38 -2.47
N ALA A 126 -0.15 8.17 -2.99
CA ALA A 126 -0.81 7.10 -2.27
C ALA A 126 0.20 6.07 -1.75
N VAL A 127 -0.12 5.47 -0.62
CA VAL A 127 0.68 4.45 0.05
C VAL A 127 -0.23 3.36 0.60
N ASP A 128 0.23 2.12 0.46
CA ASP A 128 -0.35 0.96 1.14
C ASP A 128 0.59 0.56 2.26
N VAL A 129 0.07 0.54 3.49
CA VAL A 129 0.91 0.38 4.68
C VAL A 129 0.31 -0.56 5.70
N THR A 130 1.19 -1.14 6.50
CA THR A 130 0.86 -1.83 7.74
C THR A 130 1.75 -1.35 8.88
N ILE A 131 1.40 -1.70 10.12
CA ILE A 131 2.22 -1.45 11.30
C ILE A 131 2.94 -2.76 11.67
N VAL A 132 4.23 -2.63 11.99
CA VAL A 132 5.11 -3.74 12.38
C VAL A 132 5.94 -3.35 13.60
N PRO A 133 6.38 -4.33 14.43
CA PRO A 133 7.40 -4.07 15.44
C PRO A 133 8.73 -3.67 14.78
N ILE A 134 9.46 -2.71 15.37
CA ILE A 134 10.77 -2.26 14.86
C ILE A 134 11.74 -3.45 14.80
N ASP A 135 11.79 -4.25 15.86
CA ASP A 135 12.64 -5.44 15.98
C ASP A 135 11.96 -6.73 15.48
N GLY A 136 10.79 -6.59 14.84
CA GLY A 136 10.00 -7.72 14.36
C GLY A 136 10.67 -8.44 13.20
N LYS A 137 10.41 -9.74 13.06
CA LYS A 137 10.95 -10.54 11.96
C LYS A 137 10.35 -10.12 10.62
N PRO A 138 10.99 -10.39 9.47
CA PRO A 138 10.36 -10.20 8.17
C PRO A 138 9.01 -10.93 8.11
N GLY A 139 7.98 -10.26 7.60
CA GLY A 139 6.61 -10.78 7.56
C GLY A 139 5.81 -10.63 8.86
N GLU A 140 6.44 -10.25 9.97
CA GLU A 140 5.72 -9.93 11.21
C GLU A 140 4.99 -8.59 11.07
N THR A 141 3.70 -8.58 11.40
CA THR A 141 2.83 -7.41 11.35
C THR A 141 1.79 -7.49 12.46
N LEU A 142 1.29 -6.34 12.91
CA LEU A 142 0.10 -6.34 13.74
C LEU A 142 -1.06 -7.00 12.99
N ASP A 143 -1.98 -7.63 13.72
CA ASP A 143 -3.12 -8.30 13.11
C ASP A 143 -4.21 -7.27 12.72
N PHE A 144 -4.46 -7.12 11.42
CA PHE A 144 -5.51 -6.26 10.88
C PHE A 144 -6.75 -7.05 10.42
N GLY A 145 -6.81 -8.36 10.65
CA GLY A 145 -7.94 -9.24 10.32
C GLY A 145 -7.97 -9.75 8.89
N THR A 146 -7.31 -9.08 7.95
CA THR A 146 -7.06 -9.58 6.59
C THR A 146 -5.62 -9.25 6.19
N PRO A 147 -5.01 -10.02 5.27
CA PRO A 147 -3.75 -9.61 4.66
C PRO A 147 -3.97 -8.39 3.75
N TYR A 148 -2.86 -7.72 3.42
CA TYR A 148 -2.80 -6.76 2.32
C TYR A 148 -3.29 -7.38 1.00
N ASP A 149 -3.90 -6.57 0.12
CA ASP A 149 -4.50 -6.98 -1.15
C ASP A 149 -5.63 -8.02 -1.02
N TYR A 150 -6.19 -8.21 0.18
CA TYR A 150 -7.36 -9.07 0.34
C TYR A 150 -8.60 -8.39 -0.24
N PHE A 151 -9.05 -8.84 -1.41
CA PHE A 151 -10.26 -8.36 -2.07
C PHE A 151 -11.49 -9.07 -1.49
N GLY A 152 -12.08 -8.42 -0.50
CA GLY A 152 -13.30 -8.84 0.17
C GLY A 152 -13.82 -7.73 1.09
N GLN A 153 -15.07 -7.84 1.52
CA GLN A 153 -15.69 -6.86 2.42
C GLN A 153 -14.96 -6.80 3.78
N GLU A 154 -14.29 -7.89 4.14
CA GLU A 154 -13.46 -8.04 5.33
C GLU A 154 -12.33 -6.98 5.38
N SER A 155 -11.87 -6.51 4.22
CA SER A 155 -10.85 -5.46 4.13
C SER A 155 -11.39 -4.05 4.27
N HIS A 156 -12.71 -3.86 4.20
CA HIS A 156 -13.33 -2.54 4.31
C HIS A 156 -13.15 -2.01 5.74
N PRO A 157 -12.83 -0.71 5.94
CA PRO A 157 -12.75 -0.13 7.28
C PRO A 157 -14.03 -0.25 8.11
N SER A 158 -15.20 -0.35 7.46
CA SER A 158 -16.51 -0.49 8.10
C SER A 158 -16.85 -1.92 8.54
N TYR A 159 -16.02 -2.91 8.20
CA TYR A 159 -16.28 -4.32 8.51
C TYR A 159 -16.33 -4.60 10.02
N GLN A 160 -17.43 -5.21 10.48
CA GLN A 160 -17.74 -5.33 11.91
C GLN A 160 -17.26 -6.62 12.56
N ALA A 161 -17.13 -7.71 11.81
CA ALA A 161 -16.77 -9.03 12.35
C ALA A 161 -15.24 -9.19 12.49
N LEU A 162 -14.64 -8.25 13.21
CA LEU A 162 -13.23 -8.22 13.61
C LEU A 162 -13.11 -8.39 15.12
N THR A 163 -12.00 -8.96 15.57
CA THR A 163 -11.67 -8.98 17.00
C THR A 163 -11.45 -7.55 17.53
N PRO A 164 -11.62 -7.31 18.84
CA PRO A 164 -11.34 -6.00 19.42
C PRO A 164 -9.93 -5.48 19.12
N GLN A 165 -8.93 -6.36 19.12
CA GLN A 165 -7.54 -5.99 18.81
C GLN A 165 -7.37 -5.57 17.34
N GLN A 166 -7.99 -6.29 16.40
CA GLN A 166 -7.96 -5.93 14.97
C GLN A 166 -8.62 -4.57 14.71
N LYS A 167 -9.75 -4.29 15.38
CA LYS A 167 -10.40 -2.97 15.33
C LYS A 167 -9.50 -1.87 15.88
N ALA A 168 -8.85 -2.12 17.01
CA ALA A 168 -7.90 -1.17 17.61
C ALA A 168 -6.71 -0.89 16.69
N ASN A 169 -6.14 -1.93 16.05
CA ASN A 169 -5.03 -1.79 15.11
C ASN A 169 -5.42 -0.98 13.87
N ARG A 170 -6.58 -1.27 13.25
CA ARG A 170 -7.11 -0.49 12.11
C ARG A 170 -7.37 0.97 12.51
N LEU A 171 -7.95 1.19 13.68
CA LEU A 171 -8.23 2.55 14.19
C LEU A 171 -6.94 3.33 14.47
N LEU A 172 -5.93 2.69 15.07
CA LEU A 172 -4.61 3.28 15.29
C LEU A 172 -4.00 3.73 13.97
N LEU A 173 -3.93 2.83 12.99
CA LEU A 173 -3.36 3.13 11.67
C LEU A 173 -4.11 4.28 11.00
N ARG A 174 -5.44 4.19 10.89
CA ARG A 174 -6.27 5.23 10.26
C ARG A 174 -6.11 6.57 10.95
N THR A 175 -6.07 6.60 12.27
CA THR A 175 -5.91 7.83 13.06
C THR A 175 -4.58 8.50 12.76
N LEU A 176 -3.47 7.76 12.84
CA LEU A 176 -2.14 8.32 12.64
C LEU A 176 -1.93 8.81 11.20
N MET A 177 -2.37 8.03 10.22
CA MET A 177 -2.30 8.42 8.80
C MET A 177 -3.16 9.67 8.54
N THR A 178 -4.38 9.74 9.09
CA THR A 178 -5.27 10.90 8.93
C THR A 178 -4.66 12.15 9.56
N GLN A 179 -4.09 12.04 10.76
CA GLN A 179 -3.42 13.15 11.43
C GLN A 179 -2.14 13.61 10.72
N ALA A 180 -1.54 12.78 9.87
CA ALA A 180 -0.44 13.14 8.98
C ALA A 180 -0.90 13.71 7.63
N GLY A 181 -2.21 13.92 7.44
CA GLY A 181 -2.78 14.55 6.24
C GLY A 181 -3.21 13.58 5.15
N PHE A 182 -3.26 12.27 5.43
CA PHE A 182 -3.80 11.29 4.49
C PHE A 182 -5.32 11.13 4.62
N ARG A 183 -5.94 10.61 3.57
CA ARG A 183 -7.33 10.15 3.53
C ARG A 183 -7.33 8.66 3.23
N ALA A 184 -8.07 7.90 4.02
CA ALA A 184 -8.34 6.49 3.72
C ALA A 184 -9.47 6.35 2.69
N ILE A 185 -9.56 5.19 2.06
CA ILE A 185 -10.72 4.78 1.27
C ILE A 185 -11.58 3.79 2.04
N GLU A 186 -12.80 3.52 1.56
CA GLU A 186 -13.79 2.71 2.29
C GLU A 186 -13.77 1.22 1.90
N THR A 187 -12.90 0.83 0.97
CA THR A 187 -12.74 -0.56 0.52
C THR A 187 -11.50 -1.25 1.09
N GLU A 188 -10.50 -0.49 1.56
CA GLU A 188 -9.19 -1.02 1.93
C GLU A 188 -8.68 -0.36 3.23
N TRP A 189 -8.38 -1.17 4.25
CA TRP A 189 -7.89 -0.65 5.54
C TRP A 189 -6.43 -0.15 5.49
N TRP A 190 -5.66 -0.61 4.51
CA TRP A 190 -4.21 -0.31 4.37
C TRP A 190 -3.93 0.90 3.48
N HIS A 191 -4.90 1.34 2.66
CA HIS A 191 -4.68 2.34 1.61
C HIS A 191 -4.91 3.77 2.10
N PHE A 192 -3.95 4.64 1.80
CA PHE A 192 -3.98 6.04 2.19
C PHE A 192 -3.46 6.94 1.07
N GLN A 193 -4.19 7.99 0.78
CA GLN A 193 -3.82 9.01 -0.22
C GLN A 193 -3.64 10.36 0.46
N LEU A 194 -2.55 11.08 0.15
CA LEU A 194 -2.33 12.41 0.70
C LEU A 194 -3.44 13.37 0.23
N ALA A 195 -4.08 14.08 1.18
CA ALA A 195 -5.23 14.94 0.89
C ALA A 195 -4.87 16.10 -0.06
N GLU A 196 -3.72 16.74 0.18
CA GLU A 196 -3.18 17.82 -0.63
C GLU A 196 -1.99 17.31 -1.46
N GLU A 197 -2.28 16.36 -2.35
CA GLU A 197 -1.27 15.78 -3.22
C GLU A 197 -0.74 16.80 -4.25
N PRO A 198 0.56 16.75 -4.62
CA PRO A 198 1.13 17.68 -5.60
C PRO A 198 0.66 17.45 -7.05
N PHE A 199 0.15 16.25 -7.36
CA PHE A 199 -0.09 15.79 -8.73
C PHE A 199 -1.48 15.17 -8.94
N PRO A 200 -2.58 15.84 -8.55
CA PRO A 200 -3.91 15.23 -8.51
C PRO A 200 -4.43 14.73 -9.86
N ASP A 201 -3.95 15.30 -10.97
CA ASP A 201 -4.40 14.98 -12.32
C ASP A 201 -3.33 14.28 -13.18
N THR A 202 -2.15 13.97 -12.62
CA THR A 202 -1.01 13.42 -13.37
C THR A 202 -0.73 11.98 -12.99
N TYR A 203 -0.95 11.07 -13.93
CA TYR A 203 -0.70 9.63 -13.78
C TYR A 203 0.64 9.29 -14.46
N PHE A 204 1.66 9.03 -13.66
CA PHE A 204 3.02 8.74 -14.12
C PHE A 204 3.18 7.28 -14.56
N ASP A 205 4.15 7.03 -15.44
CA ASP A 205 4.48 5.69 -15.96
C ASP A 205 6.00 5.40 -16.03
N PHE A 206 6.83 6.13 -15.30
CA PHE A 206 8.25 5.73 -15.19
C PHE A 206 8.38 4.46 -14.32
N PRO A 207 9.32 3.54 -14.61
CA PRO A 207 9.47 2.33 -13.81
C PRO A 207 10.00 2.62 -12.40
N VAL A 208 9.66 1.76 -11.45
CA VAL A 208 10.28 1.72 -10.12
C VAL A 208 11.61 0.98 -10.25
N ALA A 209 12.72 1.72 -10.20
CA ALA A 209 14.09 1.23 -10.47
C ALA A 209 15.12 1.87 -9.54
#